data_AF-A0A919P1R2-F1
#
_entry.id   AF-A0A919P1R2-F1
#
_cell.length_a   1.000
_cell.length_b   1.000
_cell.length_c   1.000
_cell.angle_alpha   90.00
_cell.angle_beta   90.00
_cell.angle_gamma   90.00
#
_symmetry.space_group_name_H-M   'P 1'
#
loop_
_entity.id
_entity.type
_entity.pdbx_description
1 polymer ?
#
loop_
_entity_poly.entity_id
_entity_poly.type
_entity_poly.pdbx_seq_one_letter_code
_entity_poly.pdbx_strand_id
1 'polypeptide(L)'
;MTAQLEVDLTSGVPAYEQIRAQVVAHVAAGRLVAGDRLPTIRALATDLGLAPGTVARAFHELEADGVVETRRRAGTVVAAGASVPTDVARRAAQVYVAAVRAAGLDDAEAVALVRGALLGPEDVAPQSVTPTSTGSGSRTTPNASRTPSRT
;
A
#
# COMPACT_ATOMS: atom_id res chain seq x y z
N MET A 1 -6.80 17.64 -3.28
CA MET A 1 -7.78 17.00 -2.38
C MET A 1 -7.15 17.05 -0.99
N THR A 2 -7.77 17.65 0.01
CA THR A 2 -7.10 17.88 1.32
C THR A 2 -7.12 16.59 2.15
N ALA A 3 -5.98 16.16 2.69
CA ALA A 3 -5.93 15.01 3.60
C ALA A 3 -6.59 15.36 4.95
N GLN A 4 -7.45 14.46 5.45
CA GLN A 4 -7.97 14.53 6.82
C GLN A 4 -6.91 13.98 7.77
N LEU A 5 -6.51 14.79 8.74
CA LEU A 5 -5.55 14.45 9.77
C LEU A 5 -6.24 14.47 11.12
N GLU A 6 -5.88 13.54 12.01
CA GLU A 6 -6.41 13.45 13.37
C GLU A 6 -5.27 13.22 14.37
N VAL A 7 -5.44 13.61 15.62
CA VAL A 7 -4.40 13.40 16.66
C VAL A 7 -5.05 12.88 17.93
N ASP A 8 -4.54 11.78 18.45
CA ASP A 8 -4.90 11.22 19.75
C ASP A 8 -3.83 11.56 20.79
N LEU A 9 -4.13 12.52 21.66
CA LEU A 9 -3.25 12.96 22.73
C LEU A 9 -3.10 11.93 23.87
N THR A 10 -3.91 10.87 23.89
CA THR A 10 -3.87 9.82 24.90
C THR A 10 -3.01 8.61 24.49
N SER A 11 -2.64 8.51 23.21
CA SER A 11 -1.90 7.38 22.64
C SER A 11 -0.47 7.19 23.17
N GLY A 12 0.08 8.18 23.89
CA GLY A 12 1.49 8.20 24.30
C GLY A 12 2.48 8.54 23.18
N VAL A 13 2.02 8.61 21.92
CA VAL A 13 2.82 9.07 20.78
C VAL A 13 2.76 10.60 20.70
N PRO A 14 3.90 11.31 20.54
CA PRO A 14 3.88 12.75 20.38
C PRO A 14 3.03 13.21 19.19
N ALA A 15 2.23 14.26 19.36
CA ALA A 15 1.32 14.77 18.33
C ALA A 15 2.01 15.11 16.99
N TYR A 16 3.24 15.66 17.02
CA TYR A 16 3.98 15.97 15.81
C TYR A 16 4.33 14.69 15.01
N GLU A 17 4.60 13.59 15.71
CA GLU A 17 4.95 12.31 15.11
C GLU A 17 3.72 11.63 14.51
N GLN A 18 2.56 11.77 15.15
CA GLN A 18 1.27 11.33 14.59
C GLN A 18 0.93 12.05 13.28
N ILE A 19 1.10 13.38 13.23
CA ILE A 19 0.90 14.19 12.02
C ILE A 19 1.84 13.69 10.91
N ARG A 20 3.13 13.54 11.23
CA ARG A 20 4.14 13.09 10.26
C ARG A 20 3.80 11.70 9.70
N ALA A 21 3.46 10.75 10.56
CA ALA A 21 3.10 9.39 10.17
C ALA A 21 1.87 9.36 9.24
N GLN A 22 0.84 10.16 9.52
CA GLN A 22 -0.36 10.22 8.69
C GLN A 22 -0.07 10.84 7.32
N VAL A 23 0.65 11.97 7.26
CA VAL A 23 1.02 12.58 5.97
C VAL A 23 1.80 11.60 5.11
N VAL A 24 2.78 10.90 5.69
CA VAL A 24 3.54 9.86 4.99
C VAL A 24 2.62 8.73 4.50
N ALA A 25 1.68 8.26 5.34
CA ALA A 25 0.74 7.21 4.95
C ALA A 25 -0.21 7.66 3.83
N HIS A 26 -0.64 8.92 3.82
CA HIS A 26 -1.45 9.48 2.74
C HIS A 26 -0.68 9.57 1.42
N VAL A 27 0.59 9.96 1.46
CA VAL A 27 1.46 9.97 0.27
C VAL A 27 1.71 8.55 -0.23
N ALA A 28 2.04 7.62 0.66
CA ALA A 28 2.27 6.21 0.32
C ALA A 28 1.03 5.53 -0.29
N ALA A 29 -0.16 5.91 0.15
CA ALA A 29 -1.43 5.42 -0.40
C ALA A 29 -1.89 6.16 -1.66
N GLY A 30 -1.12 7.12 -2.18
CA GLY A 30 -1.48 7.93 -3.34
C GLY A 30 -2.65 8.90 -3.11
N ARG A 31 -3.07 9.10 -1.85
CA ARG A 31 -4.12 10.06 -1.48
C ARG A 31 -3.62 11.50 -1.49
N LEU A 32 -2.32 11.68 -1.28
CA LEU A 32 -1.60 12.93 -1.48
C LEU A 32 -0.54 12.68 -2.55
N VAL A 33 -0.58 13.46 -3.63
CA VAL A 33 0.36 13.35 -4.75
C VAL A 33 1.29 14.55 -4.81
N ALA A 34 2.42 14.39 -5.51
CA ALA A 34 3.36 15.46 -5.78
C ALA A 34 2.65 16.75 -6.23
N GLY A 35 2.96 17.86 -5.56
CA GLY A 35 2.36 19.16 -5.82
C GLY A 35 1.05 19.44 -5.09
N ASP A 36 0.44 18.46 -4.41
CA ASP A 36 -0.72 18.72 -3.55
C ASP A 36 -0.34 19.68 -2.42
N ARG A 37 -1.24 20.62 -2.15
CA ARG A 37 -1.08 21.60 -1.08
C ARG A 37 -1.54 21.01 0.24
N LEU A 38 -0.68 21.13 1.24
CA LEU A 38 -1.05 20.89 2.62
C LEU A 38 -1.70 22.14 3.22
N PRO A 39 -2.52 21.99 4.28
CA PRO A 39 -3.02 23.13 5.03
C PRO A 39 -1.87 23.95 5.60
N THR A 40 -2.11 25.23 5.86
CA THR A 40 -1.11 26.06 6.55
C THR A 40 -0.91 25.57 7.99
N ILE A 41 0.27 25.82 8.57
CA ILE A 41 0.56 25.50 9.98
C ILE A 41 -0.54 26.03 10.91
N ARG A 42 -0.99 27.27 10.69
CA ARG A 42 -2.03 27.90 11.51
C ARG A 42 -3.39 27.24 11.33
N ALA A 43 -3.79 26.96 10.08
CA ALA A 43 -5.06 26.30 9.82
C ALA A 43 -5.10 24.90 10.45
N LEU A 44 -4.06 24.09 10.20
CA LEU A 44 -3.99 22.74 10.74
C LEU A 44 -3.91 22.72 12.28
N ALA A 45 -3.21 23.68 12.88
CA ALA A 45 -3.17 23.83 14.33
C ALA A 45 -4.56 24.14 14.92
N THR A 46 -5.32 25.02 14.25
CA THR A 46 -6.70 25.31 14.64
C THR A 46 -7.61 24.09 14.49
N ASP A 47 -7.53 23.38 13.36
CA ASP A 47 -8.38 22.21 13.08
C ASP A 47 -8.11 21.07 14.06
N LEU A 48 -6.85 20.86 14.46
CA LEU A 48 -6.45 19.80 15.39
C LEU A 48 -6.48 20.23 16.86
N GLY A 49 -6.73 21.50 17.17
CA GLY A 49 -6.64 22.03 18.54
C GLY A 49 -5.23 21.96 19.13
N LEU A 50 -4.19 22.09 18.31
CA LEU A 50 -2.78 21.95 18.71
C LEU A 50 -2.05 23.30 18.75
N ALA A 51 -0.94 23.34 19.49
CA ALA A 51 -0.02 24.46 19.42
C ALA A 51 0.60 24.56 18.01
N PRO A 52 0.68 25.77 17.40
CA PRO A 52 1.29 25.94 16.07
C PRO A 52 2.72 25.42 15.97
N GLY A 53 3.49 25.48 17.06
CA GLY A 53 4.86 24.95 17.13
C GLY A 53 4.93 23.43 16.92
N THR A 54 3.92 22.68 17.37
CA THR A 54 3.84 21.22 17.18
C THR A 54 3.65 20.87 15.71
N VAL A 55 2.75 21.59 15.04
CA VAL A 55 2.51 21.42 13.59
C VAL A 55 3.72 21.87 12.78
N ALA A 56 4.34 23.01 13.16
CA ALA A 56 5.56 23.50 12.54
C ALA A 56 6.69 22.47 12.62
N ARG A 57 6.86 21.83 13.79
CA ARG A 57 7.83 20.75 13.97
C ARG A 57 7.55 19.56 13.04
N ALA A 58 6.30 19.11 12.97
CA ALA A 58 5.93 18.01 12.07
C ALA A 58 6.27 18.31 10.61
N PHE A 59 5.97 19.52 10.14
CA PHE A 59 6.25 19.94 8.78
C PHE A 59 7.75 20.10 8.52
N HIS A 60 8.51 20.60 9.50
CA HIS A 60 9.97 20.68 9.40
C HIS A 60 10.61 19.28 9.29
N GLU A 61 10.14 18.29 10.07
CA GLU A 61 10.64 16.91 9.95
C GLU A 61 10.24 16.28 8.60
N LEU A 62 9.01 16.49 8.13
CA LEU A 62 8.58 16.05 6.80
C LEU A 62 9.41 16.68 5.67
N GLU A 63 9.82 17.94 5.82
CA GLU A 63 10.67 18.65 4.85
C GLU A 63 12.10 18.11 4.88
N ALA A 64 12.64 17.83 6.07
CA ALA A 64 13.93 17.17 6.23
C ALA A 64 13.95 15.75 5.62
N ASP A 65 12.84 15.03 5.74
CA ASP A 65 12.63 13.69 5.15
C ASP A 65 12.33 13.74 3.64
N GLY A 66 12.22 14.94 3.03
CA GLY A 66 11.94 15.14 1.61
C GLY A 66 10.51 14.79 1.18
N VAL A 67 9.58 14.63 2.13
CA VAL A 67 8.17 14.32 1.86
C VAL A 67 7.40 15.56 1.40
N VAL A 68 7.74 16.72 1.97
CA VAL A 68 7.13 18.00 1.64
C VAL A 68 8.20 19.04 1.35
N GLU A 69 7.83 20.13 0.70
CA GLU A 69 8.69 21.28 0.47
C GLU A 69 7.92 22.59 0.64
N THR A 70 8.58 23.58 1.22
CA THR A 70 7.99 24.91 1.41
C THR A 70 8.30 25.81 0.22
N ARG A 71 7.25 26.25 -0.49
CA ARG A 71 7.38 27.19 -1.63
C ARG A 71 6.86 28.58 -1.25
N ARG A 72 7.68 29.62 -1.44
CA ARG A 72 7.43 31.02 -1.00
C ARG A 72 6.04 31.60 -1.33
N ARG A 73 5.38 31.15 -2.41
CA ARG A 73 4.05 31.64 -2.84
C ARG A 73 2.95 30.58 -2.82
N ALA A 74 3.29 29.31 -2.66
CA ALA A 74 2.32 28.20 -2.75
C ALA A 74 2.02 27.54 -1.40
N GLY A 75 2.76 27.90 -0.34
CA GLY A 75 2.68 27.22 0.95
C GLY A 75 3.50 25.93 0.95
N THR A 76 3.16 25.02 1.85
CA THR A 76 3.76 23.69 1.94
C THR A 76 3.07 22.76 0.95
N VAL A 77 3.85 22.10 0.10
CA VAL A 77 3.35 21.14 -0.89
C VAL A 77 4.07 19.80 -0.76
N VAL A 78 3.43 18.72 -1.20
CA VAL A 78 4.08 17.40 -1.32
C VAL A 78 5.18 17.49 -2.37
N ALA A 79 6.40 17.04 -2.03
CA ALA A 79 7.55 17.19 -2.89
C ALA A 79 7.41 16.34 -4.18
N ALA A 80 7.93 16.84 -5.31
CA ALA A 80 7.91 16.10 -6.59
C ALA A 80 8.76 14.82 -6.56
N GLY A 81 9.73 14.78 -5.65
CA GLY A 81 10.56 13.61 -5.34
C GLY A 81 10.14 12.88 -4.07
N ALA A 82 8.91 13.07 -3.57
CA ALA A 82 8.33 12.29 -2.48
C ALA A 82 8.09 10.83 -2.92
N SER A 83 9.15 10.17 -3.35
CA SER A 83 9.33 8.74 -3.19
C SER A 83 9.04 8.44 -1.73
N VAL A 84 8.23 7.41 -1.45
CA VAL A 84 8.10 6.79 -0.12
C VAL A 84 9.44 6.96 0.58
N PRO A 85 9.51 7.56 1.79
CA PRO A 85 10.80 7.83 2.42
C PRO A 85 11.60 6.53 2.34
N THR A 86 12.75 6.56 1.66
CA THR A 86 13.54 5.34 1.44
C THR A 86 13.78 4.66 2.79
N ASP A 87 13.78 5.43 3.87
CA ASP A 87 13.87 4.98 5.25
C ASP A 87 12.64 4.21 5.76
N VAL A 88 11.41 4.57 5.38
CA VAL A 88 10.22 3.78 5.74
C VAL A 88 10.22 2.45 5.01
N ALA A 89 10.49 2.45 3.70
CA ALA A 89 10.61 1.22 2.92
C ALA A 89 11.79 0.35 3.42
N ARG A 90 12.92 0.98 3.76
CA ARG A 90 14.09 0.32 4.36
C ARG A 90 13.76 -0.25 5.73
N ARG A 91 13.02 0.47 6.58
CA ARG A 91 12.58 0.01 7.90
C ARG A 91 11.65 -1.19 7.77
N ALA A 92 10.68 -1.12 6.87
CA ALA A 92 9.79 -2.24 6.56
C ALA A 92 10.57 -3.46 6.06
N ALA A 93 11.54 -3.25 5.16
CA ALA A 93 12.43 -4.31 4.69
C ALA A 93 13.28 -4.91 5.83
N GLN A 94 13.79 -4.09 6.76
CA GLN A 94 14.54 -4.57 7.93
C GLN A 94 13.67 -5.41 8.87
N VAL A 95 12.43 -4.97 9.14
CA VAL A 95 11.46 -5.72 9.95
C VAL A 95 11.13 -7.05 9.30
N TYR A 96 10.88 -7.04 7.98
CA TYR A 96 10.63 -8.25 7.20
C TYR A 96 11.80 -9.24 7.28
N VAL A 97 13.02 -8.79 7.01
CA VAL A 97 14.23 -9.64 7.06
C VAL A 97 14.43 -10.22 8.47
N ALA A 98 14.20 -9.43 9.52
CA ALA A 98 14.31 -9.92 10.89
C ALA A 98 13.29 -11.04 11.19
N ALA A 99 12.05 -10.89 10.73
CA ALA A 99 11.00 -11.89 10.93
C ALA A 99 11.30 -13.20 10.18
N VAL A 100 11.77 -13.11 8.93
CA VAL A 100 12.13 -14.28 8.12
C VAL A 100 13.30 -15.05 8.72
N ARG A 101 14.34 -14.33 9.18
CA ARG A 101 15.48 -14.96 9.86
C ARG A 101 15.10 -15.59 11.19
N ALA A 102 14.19 -14.97 11.96
CA ALA A 102 13.66 -15.57 13.19
C ALA A 102 12.86 -16.86 12.92
N ALA A 103 12.25 -16.98 11.73
CA ALA A 103 11.60 -18.19 11.26
C ALA A 103 12.57 -19.25 10.71
N GLY A 104 13.88 -18.97 10.69
CA GLY A 104 14.91 -19.91 10.22
C GLY A 104 15.09 -19.98 8.71
N LEU A 105 14.45 -19.05 7.97
CA LEU A 105 14.53 -18.98 6.52
C LEU A 105 15.76 -18.17 6.09
N ASP A 106 16.35 -18.55 4.96
CA ASP A 106 17.51 -17.87 4.39
C ASP A 106 17.12 -16.65 3.53
N ASP A 107 18.13 -15.89 3.10
CA ASP A 107 17.92 -14.68 2.31
C ASP A 107 17.29 -14.99 0.93
N ALA A 108 17.50 -16.19 0.37
CA ALA A 108 16.92 -16.59 -0.91
C ALA A 108 15.42 -16.88 -0.76
N GLU A 109 15.02 -17.54 0.33
CA GLU A 109 13.62 -17.77 0.70
C GLU A 109 12.90 -16.46 1.02
N ALA A 110 13.56 -15.53 1.72
CA ALA A 110 13.04 -14.17 1.95
C ALA A 110 12.71 -13.47 0.62
N VAL A 111 13.65 -13.49 -0.32
CA VAL A 111 13.45 -12.87 -1.63
C VAL A 111 12.34 -13.57 -2.43
N ALA A 112 12.23 -14.90 -2.34
CA ALA A 112 11.18 -15.66 -3.01
C ALA A 112 9.78 -15.33 -2.46
N LEU A 113 9.64 -15.19 -1.14
CA LEU A 113 8.39 -14.79 -0.48
C LEU A 113 7.93 -13.39 -0.91
N VAL A 114 8.85 -12.41 -0.94
CA VAL A 114 8.52 -11.05 -1.42
C VAL A 114 8.11 -11.07 -2.88
N ARG A 115 8.85 -11.79 -3.75
CA ARG A 115 8.47 -11.92 -5.16
C ARG A 115 7.11 -12.57 -5.32
N GLY A 116 6.82 -13.63 -4.55
CA GLY A 116 5.51 -14.28 -4.54
C GLY A 116 4.38 -13.35 -4.11
N ALA A 117 4.60 -12.55 -3.08
CA ALA A 117 3.63 -11.56 -2.60
C ALA A 117 3.41 -10.41 -3.61
N LEU A 118 4.47 -9.97 -4.30
CA LEU A 118 4.40 -8.92 -5.33
C LEU A 118 3.66 -9.36 -6.60
N LEU A 119 3.62 -10.67 -6.87
CA LEU A 119 2.91 -11.29 -7.99
C LEU A 119 1.47 -11.67 -7.63
N GLY A 120 0.92 -11.17 -6.51
CA GLY A 120 -0.20 -11.75 -5.77
C GLY A 120 -1.39 -12.28 -6.60
N PRO A 121 -2.16 -13.24 -6.04
CA PRO A 121 -3.44 -13.65 -6.64
C PRO A 121 -4.30 -12.40 -6.83
N GLU A 122 -4.71 -12.15 -8.07
CA GLU A 122 -5.58 -11.04 -8.43
C GLU A 122 -6.81 -11.01 -7.51
N ASP A 123 -7.10 -9.83 -6.99
CA ASP A 123 -8.42 -9.31 -6.67
C ASP A 123 -9.60 -10.30 -6.88
N VAL A 124 -9.82 -11.24 -5.94
CA VAL A 124 -11.02 -12.08 -5.97
C VAL A 124 -12.18 -11.31 -5.34
N ALA A 125 -12.79 -10.44 -6.13
CA ALA A 125 -14.16 -10.01 -5.91
C ALA A 125 -15.12 -11.21 -6.11
N PRO A 126 -16.12 -11.42 -5.23
CA PRO A 126 -17.03 -12.55 -5.36
C PRO A 126 -18.12 -12.23 -6.39
N GLN A 127 -18.07 -12.79 -7.60
CA GLN A 127 -19.21 -12.71 -8.53
C GLN A 127 -19.51 -14.03 -9.26
N SER A 128 -20.72 -14.53 -8.94
CA SER A 128 -21.61 -15.40 -9.73
C SER A 128 -21.06 -16.73 -10.25
N VAL A 129 -21.26 -17.77 -9.44
CA VAL A 129 -21.66 -19.09 -9.93
C VAL A 129 -22.82 -18.95 -10.92
N THR A 130 -22.59 -19.33 -12.18
CA THR A 130 -23.67 -19.58 -13.13
C THR A 130 -23.66 -21.08 -13.42
N PRO A 131 -24.75 -21.83 -13.18
CA PRO A 131 -24.80 -23.23 -13.52
C PRO A 131 -24.99 -23.34 -15.04
N THR A 132 -23.92 -23.63 -15.78
CA THR A 132 -24.07 -24.03 -17.18
C THR A 132 -24.61 -25.45 -17.24
N SER A 133 -25.92 -25.52 -17.44
CA SER A 133 -26.66 -26.68 -17.95
C SER A 133 -25.88 -27.36 -19.09
N THR A 134 -25.37 -28.55 -18.83
CA THR A 134 -24.98 -29.50 -19.89
C THR A 134 -26.07 -30.56 -19.98
N GLY A 135 -27.16 -30.20 -20.66
CA GLY A 135 -28.08 -31.15 -21.25
C GLY A 135 -27.81 -31.22 -22.74
N SER A 136 -27.43 -32.39 -23.25
CA SER A 136 -28.00 -33.00 -24.46
C SER A 136 -27.16 -34.21 -24.85
N GLY A 137 -27.72 -35.39 -24.59
CA GLY A 137 -27.20 -36.63 -25.14
C GLY A 137 -27.42 -36.70 -26.65
N SER A 138 -26.65 -37.57 -27.31
CA SER A 138 -27.06 -38.19 -28.55
C SER A 138 -26.43 -39.57 -28.65
N ARG A 139 -27.31 -40.56 -28.57
CA ARG A 139 -27.08 -41.95 -28.93
C ARG A 139 -26.65 -42.02 -30.40
N THR A 140 -25.73 -42.91 -30.73
CA THR A 140 -25.80 -43.71 -31.96
C THR A 140 -25.06 -45.02 -31.70
N THR A 141 -25.76 -46.12 -31.93
CA THR A 141 -25.36 -47.51 -31.73
C THR A 141 -24.68 -48.06 -33.01
N PRO A 142 -24.50 -49.38 -33.21
CA PRO A 142 -23.17 -49.97 -33.43
C PRO A 142 -22.97 -50.37 -34.91
N ASN A 143 -21.74 -50.65 -35.34
CA ASN A 143 -21.56 -51.43 -36.56
C ASN A 143 -20.46 -52.48 -36.40
N ALA A 144 -20.87 -53.73 -36.61
CA ALA A 144 -20.07 -54.93 -36.59
C ALA A 144 -19.86 -55.42 -38.02
N SER A 145 -18.61 -55.72 -38.37
CA SER A 145 -18.26 -56.64 -39.46
C SER A 145 -16.77 -57.01 -39.29
N ARG A 146 -16.45 -58.24 -38.84
CA ARG A 146 -16.06 -59.39 -39.69
C ARG A 146 -14.82 -59.04 -40.53
N THR A 147 -13.64 -59.68 -40.41
CA THR A 147 -13.33 -61.13 -40.50
C THR A 147 -11.83 -61.34 -40.17
N PRO A 148 -11.39 -62.53 -39.68
CA PRO A 148 -9.99 -62.87 -39.39
C PRO A 148 -9.30 -63.61 -40.56
N SER A 149 -7.95 -63.68 -40.57
CA SER A 149 -7.07 -64.75 -41.13
C SER A 149 -5.59 -64.28 -41.07
N ARG A 150 -4.73 -64.83 -40.21
CA ARG A 150 -3.93 -66.08 -40.32
C ARG A 150 -2.79 -66.00 -41.35
N THR A 151 -1.55 -65.90 -40.88
CA THR A 151 -0.43 -66.85 -41.10
C THR A 151 0.65 -66.54 -40.08
#